data_AF-A0ABC8QHM4-F1
#
_entry.id   AF-A0ABC8QHM4-F1
#
_cell.length_a   1.000
_cell.length_b   1.000
_cell.length_c   1.000
_cell.angle_alpha   90.00
_cell.angle_beta   90.00
_cell.angle_gamma   90.00
#
_symmetry.space_group_name_H-M   'P 1'
#
loop_
_entity.id
_entity.type
_entity.pdbx_description
1 polymer ?
#
loop_
_entity_poly.entity_id
_entity_poly.type
_entity_poly.pdbx_seq_one_letter_code
_entity_poly.pdbx_strand_id
1 'polypeptide(L)'
;MTCWTRRATATAALAFSTSLLAPGAFAAPAAKAAPKAAAPAKAVRDPGDVAVLLDAFPLGKPLRKLPSCEDVRANGGKDVAEYCSDALESHGRTRSLGVPQASRPELMDGPQAVLLIDQDGNIAGMFVPTRGVDTEQRVFQALSDRYGKPAQEGKAPLKLKSGKTVDSLRARWAGHQTIITMYAIPEEPQNGTVEFLWAPRAGAVMDQMRAEVDPNAPKPAAASGVAASSPTATAKPSPGKSTPKQ
;
A
#
# COMPACT_ATOMS: atom_id res chain seq x y z
N MET A 1 27.38 59.71 -0.61
CA MET A 1 26.43 60.83 -0.48
C MET A 1 25.22 60.56 -1.38
N THR A 2 24.08 61.20 -1.10
CA THR A 2 22.92 61.38 -2.03
C THR A 2 22.44 60.20 -2.89
N CYS A 3 21.25 59.68 -2.57
CA CYS A 3 20.35 59.04 -3.54
C CYS A 3 19.89 60.06 -4.62
N TRP A 4 19.13 59.63 -5.63
CA TRP A 4 17.98 60.38 -6.18
C TRP A 4 16.97 59.44 -6.89
N THR A 5 15.84 59.96 -7.38
CA THR A 5 14.56 59.21 -7.47
C THR A 5 13.65 59.63 -8.64
N ARG A 6 12.53 58.89 -8.80
CA ARG A 6 11.32 59.10 -9.65
C ARG A 6 11.42 58.43 -11.02
N ARG A 7 10.43 57.64 -11.48
CA ARG A 7 8.95 57.75 -11.59
C ARG A 7 8.48 58.73 -12.67
N ALA A 8 7.77 58.18 -13.65
CA ALA A 8 6.74 58.84 -14.44
C ALA A 8 5.56 57.86 -14.62
N THR A 9 4.36 58.39 -14.86
CA THR A 9 3.10 57.64 -15.05
C THR A 9 2.26 58.36 -16.09
N ALA A 10 1.58 57.60 -16.95
CA ALA A 10 0.65 58.14 -17.94
C ALA A 10 -0.64 57.32 -17.96
N THR A 11 -1.74 57.97 -17.64
CA THR A 11 -3.11 57.44 -17.78
C THR A 11 -3.77 58.05 -19.02
N ALA A 12 -4.50 57.24 -19.77
CA ALA A 12 -5.44 57.72 -20.77
C ALA A 12 -6.71 56.86 -20.71
N ALA A 13 -7.86 57.52 -20.57
CA ALA A 13 -9.17 56.91 -20.63
C ALA A 13 -10.10 57.84 -21.42
N LEU A 14 -10.97 57.27 -22.26
CA LEU A 14 -12.09 57.96 -22.91
C LEU A 14 -13.10 56.92 -23.39
N ALA A 15 -14.38 57.30 -23.45
CA ALA A 15 -15.49 56.38 -23.69
C ALA A 15 -16.65 57.05 -24.44
N PHE A 16 -17.42 56.23 -25.18
CA PHE A 16 -18.72 56.53 -25.78
C PHE A 16 -19.57 55.22 -25.64
N SER A 17 -20.85 55.16 -25.26
CA SER A 17 -22.05 55.99 -25.52
C SER A 17 -22.60 55.83 -26.95
N THR A 18 -23.86 55.42 -27.22
CA THR A 18 -24.95 54.87 -26.38
C THR A 18 -25.42 53.49 -26.95
N SER A 19 -26.66 52.94 -26.99
CA SER A 19 -28.09 53.37 -26.86
C SER A 19 -28.96 52.19 -26.34
N LEU A 20 -30.29 52.37 -26.20
CA LEU A 20 -31.24 51.33 -25.73
C LEU A 20 -32.09 50.72 -26.86
N LEU A 21 -32.59 49.49 -26.66
CA LEU A 21 -33.98 49.08 -26.95
C LEU A 21 -34.31 47.74 -26.24
N ALA A 22 -35.59 47.50 -25.97
CA ALA A 22 -36.16 46.34 -25.25
C ALA A 22 -37.65 46.19 -25.62
N PRO A 23 -38.40 45.14 -25.19
CA PRO A 23 -38.01 43.94 -24.43
C PRO A 23 -38.34 42.61 -25.15
N GLY A 24 -37.93 41.48 -24.55
CA GLY A 24 -38.37 40.14 -24.97
C GLY A 24 -38.50 39.21 -23.76
N ALA A 25 -39.72 38.92 -23.33
CA ALA A 25 -39.98 38.11 -22.13
C ALA A 25 -40.09 36.62 -22.48
N PHE A 26 -39.12 35.82 -22.03
CA PHE A 26 -39.24 34.36 -21.93
C PHE A 26 -38.98 33.94 -20.49
N ALA A 27 -39.94 33.22 -19.89
CA ALA A 27 -39.82 32.71 -18.54
C ALA A 27 -38.90 31.46 -18.51
N ALA A 28 -37.72 31.58 -17.91
CA ALA A 28 -36.86 30.45 -17.62
C ALA A 28 -37.27 29.78 -16.29
N PRO A 29 -37.34 28.44 -16.20
CA PRO A 29 -37.74 27.75 -14.98
C PRO A 29 -36.68 27.89 -13.88
N ALA A 30 -37.13 28.00 -12.63
CA ALA A 30 -36.25 28.15 -11.47
C ALA A 30 -35.38 26.90 -11.25
N ALA A 31 -34.09 27.01 -11.59
CA ALA A 31 -33.11 25.98 -11.28
C ALA A 31 -32.94 25.84 -9.76
N LYS A 32 -33.34 24.69 -9.20
CA LYS A 32 -33.02 24.34 -7.81
C LYS A 32 -31.50 24.39 -7.62
N ALA A 33 -31.04 25.12 -6.61
CA ALA A 33 -29.63 25.11 -6.22
C ALA A 33 -29.21 23.68 -5.86
N ALA A 34 -28.34 23.09 -6.67
CA ALA A 34 -27.72 21.80 -6.35
C ALA A 34 -26.85 21.97 -5.10
N PRO A 35 -26.87 21.02 -4.15
CA PRO A 35 -26.02 21.11 -2.96
C PRO A 35 -24.55 21.11 -3.40
N LYS A 36 -23.83 22.16 -3.01
CA LYS A 36 -22.39 22.30 -3.29
C LYS A 36 -21.67 21.14 -2.61
N ALA A 37 -21.22 20.16 -3.40
CA ALA A 37 -20.47 19.01 -2.91
C ALA A 37 -19.29 19.50 -2.07
N ALA A 38 -19.21 19.05 -0.82
CA ALA A 38 -18.08 19.35 0.03
C ALA A 38 -16.82 18.76 -0.63
N ALA A 39 -15.77 19.56 -0.78
CA ALA A 39 -14.47 19.02 -1.16
C ALA A 39 -14.08 17.97 -0.11
N PRO A 40 -13.65 16.77 -0.51
CA PRO A 40 -13.26 15.75 0.45
C PRO A 40 -12.15 16.32 1.33
N ALA A 41 -12.32 16.22 2.65
CA ALA A 41 -11.26 16.56 3.57
C ALA A 41 -10.03 15.71 3.18
N LYS A 42 -8.85 16.33 3.09
CA LYS A 42 -7.61 15.56 2.98
C LYS A 42 -7.53 14.68 4.22
N ALA A 43 -7.73 13.38 4.06
CA ALA A 43 -7.48 12.42 5.11
C ALA A 43 -6.04 12.64 5.60
N VAL A 44 -5.89 12.88 6.89
CA VAL A 44 -4.57 12.89 7.52
C VAL A 44 -4.09 11.46 7.45
N ARG A 45 -3.13 11.17 6.56
CA ARG A 45 -2.54 9.83 6.42
C ARG A 45 -2.08 9.37 7.80
N ASP A 46 -2.37 8.12 8.16
CA ASP A 46 -1.84 7.51 9.39
C ASP A 46 -0.30 7.71 9.37
N PRO A 47 0.31 8.27 10.44
CA PRO A 47 1.76 8.49 10.48
C PRO A 47 2.58 7.20 10.40
N GLY A 48 1.94 6.05 10.57
CA GLY A 48 2.48 4.72 10.33
C GLY A 48 2.21 4.12 8.96
N ASP A 49 1.69 4.85 7.96
CA ASP A 49 1.53 4.37 6.58
C ASP A 49 2.85 3.81 6.01
N VAL A 50 2.97 2.48 6.00
CA VAL A 50 4.15 1.76 5.49
C VAL A 50 4.42 2.03 4.01
N ALA A 51 3.42 2.46 3.23
CA ALA A 51 3.60 2.81 1.83
C ALA A 51 4.37 4.13 1.63
N VAL A 52 4.64 4.92 2.68
CA VAL A 52 5.54 6.09 2.60
C VAL A 52 6.97 5.70 2.19
N LEU A 53 7.39 4.45 2.45
CA LEU A 53 8.69 3.96 2.00
C LEU A 53 8.80 3.92 0.46
N LEU A 54 7.68 3.78 -0.27
CA LEU A 54 7.65 3.88 -1.74
C LEU A 54 7.89 5.30 -2.25
N ASP A 55 7.68 6.32 -1.42
CA ASP A 55 7.96 7.72 -1.78
C ASP A 55 9.49 7.97 -1.79
N ALA A 56 10.26 7.18 -1.02
CA ALA A 56 11.73 7.18 -1.02
C ALA A 56 12.37 6.10 -1.93
N PHE A 57 11.65 5.00 -2.17
CA PHE A 57 12.08 3.84 -2.97
C PHE A 57 10.99 3.41 -3.96
N PRO A 58 10.75 4.22 -5.00
CA PRO A 58 9.68 3.96 -5.97
C PRO A 58 9.92 2.68 -6.78
N LEU A 59 8.86 1.89 -6.91
CA LEU A 59 8.87 0.65 -7.71
C LEU A 59 9.11 0.94 -9.20
N GLY A 60 9.76 0.00 -9.89
CA GLY A 60 10.12 0.12 -11.31
C GLY A 60 11.18 1.20 -11.58
N LYS A 61 11.99 1.56 -10.58
CA LYS A 61 13.16 2.44 -10.70
C LYS A 61 14.43 1.73 -10.21
N PRO A 62 15.62 2.10 -10.70
CA PRO A 62 16.89 1.56 -10.20
C PRO A 62 17.03 1.78 -8.69
N LEU A 63 17.55 0.80 -7.97
CA LEU A 63 17.96 1.02 -6.58
C LEU A 63 19.12 2.02 -6.57
N ARG A 64 18.91 3.19 -5.94
CA ARG A 64 19.97 4.18 -5.72
C ARG A 64 21.12 3.54 -4.93
N LYS A 65 22.36 3.98 -5.18
CA LYS A 65 23.50 3.52 -4.36
C LYS A 65 23.27 3.92 -2.90
N LEU A 66 23.45 2.95 -2.00
CA LEU A 66 23.34 3.08 -0.55
C LEU A 66 24.63 2.54 0.11
N PRO A 67 24.97 2.97 1.34
CA PRO A 67 26.00 2.32 2.16
C PRO A 67 25.52 0.95 2.70
N SER A 68 26.43 0.17 3.29
CA SER A 68 26.04 -1.03 4.05
C SER A 68 25.31 -0.65 5.36
N CYS A 69 24.40 -1.49 5.84
CA CYS A 69 23.81 -1.33 7.17
C CYS A 69 24.72 -1.78 8.32
N GLU A 70 25.96 -2.16 8.04
CA GLU A 70 27.04 -2.22 9.03
C GLU A 70 27.71 -0.86 9.20
N ASP A 71 28.14 -0.22 8.10
CA ASP A 71 28.84 1.09 8.08
C ASP A 71 28.09 2.19 8.86
N VAL A 72 26.75 2.26 8.70
CA VAL A 72 25.92 3.34 9.25
C VAL A 72 25.14 2.94 10.52
N ARG A 73 25.54 1.86 11.18
CA ARG A 73 24.88 1.32 12.39
C ARG A 73 25.17 2.18 13.61
N ALA A 74 24.13 2.75 14.22
CA ALA A 74 24.28 3.65 15.36
C ALA A 74 24.76 2.89 16.60
N ASN A 75 25.99 3.18 17.06
CA ASN A 75 26.59 2.65 18.29
C ASN A 75 26.55 1.11 18.43
N GLY A 76 26.57 0.36 17.31
CA GLY A 76 26.44 -1.10 17.29
C GLY A 76 25.03 -1.63 17.62
N GLY A 77 24.03 -0.75 17.76
CA GLY A 77 22.64 -1.12 17.98
C GLY A 77 21.93 -1.65 16.73
N LYS A 78 20.60 -1.82 16.80
CA LYS A 78 19.78 -2.26 15.67
C LYS A 78 19.38 -1.14 14.70
N ASP A 79 19.57 0.12 15.11
CA ASP A 79 19.17 1.30 14.35
C ASP A 79 20.30 1.82 13.46
N VAL A 80 19.93 2.46 12.35
CA VAL A 80 20.84 2.99 11.33
C VAL A 80 20.67 4.51 11.20
N ALA A 81 21.77 5.23 10.99
CA ALA A 81 21.78 6.69 10.91
C ALA A 81 21.16 7.21 9.61
N GLU A 82 21.37 6.50 8.50
CA GLU A 82 20.77 6.79 7.19
C GLU A 82 20.26 5.51 6.50
N TYR A 83 19.56 5.66 5.38
CA TYR A 83 19.10 4.52 4.61
C TYR A 83 20.29 3.74 4.04
N CYS A 84 20.27 2.42 4.19
CA CYS A 84 21.38 1.52 3.85
C CYS A 84 20.84 0.23 3.24
N SER A 85 21.69 -0.55 2.56
CA SER A 85 21.27 -1.81 1.94
C SER A 85 22.40 -2.82 1.74
N ASP A 86 22.23 -4.00 2.33
CA ASP A 86 23.08 -5.18 2.15
C ASP A 86 22.39 -6.20 1.22
N ALA A 87 23.15 -7.14 0.67
CA ALA A 87 22.56 -8.32 0.03
C ALA A 87 22.10 -9.32 1.11
N LEU A 88 20.90 -9.89 0.96
CA LEU A 88 20.38 -10.91 1.89
C LEU A 88 20.63 -12.35 1.41
N GLU A 89 20.80 -12.55 0.10
CA GLU A 89 20.99 -13.87 -0.51
C GLU A 89 22.13 -13.86 -1.54
N SER A 90 22.69 -15.05 -1.78
CA SER A 90 23.71 -15.38 -2.79
C SER A 90 23.37 -14.98 -4.23
N HIS A 91 22.11 -14.66 -4.52
CA HIS A 91 21.57 -14.46 -5.87
C HIS A 91 21.25 -12.98 -6.20
N GLY A 92 21.60 -12.04 -5.31
CA GLY A 92 21.60 -10.59 -5.53
C GLY A 92 20.23 -9.90 -5.70
N ARG A 93 19.16 -10.68 -5.84
CA ARG A 93 17.77 -10.24 -6.08
C ARG A 93 17.02 -9.80 -4.83
N THR A 94 17.47 -10.22 -3.65
CA THR A 94 16.94 -9.72 -2.37
C THR A 94 17.98 -8.88 -1.64
N ARG A 95 17.52 -7.77 -1.08
CA ARG A 95 18.35 -6.84 -0.32
C ARG A 95 17.67 -6.41 0.96
N SER A 96 18.45 -6.24 2.02
CA SER A 96 17.99 -5.52 3.19
C SER A 96 17.81 -4.05 2.80
N LEU A 97 16.85 -3.39 3.42
CA LEU A 97 16.75 -1.94 3.45
C LEU A 97 16.64 -1.53 4.92
N GLY A 98 17.74 -1.03 5.47
CA GLY A 98 17.73 -0.43 6.80
C GLY A 98 17.03 0.92 6.74
N VAL A 99 16.06 1.12 7.63
CA VAL A 99 15.22 2.32 7.71
C VAL A 99 15.57 3.08 8.99
N PRO A 100 16.11 4.31 8.90
CA PRO A 100 16.42 5.15 10.05
C PRO A 100 15.20 5.38 10.94
N GLN A 101 15.42 5.46 12.26
CA GLN A 101 14.34 5.63 13.24
C GLN A 101 13.46 6.86 12.94
N ALA A 102 14.05 7.96 12.49
CA ALA A 102 13.34 9.20 12.12
C ALA A 102 12.49 9.09 10.83
N SER A 103 12.68 8.03 10.04
CA SER A 103 11.98 7.77 8.78
C SER A 103 11.24 6.42 8.78
N ARG A 104 11.05 5.83 9.96
CA ARG A 104 10.41 4.52 10.16
C ARG A 104 8.91 4.70 10.37
N PRO A 105 8.04 4.07 9.54
CA PRO A 105 6.60 4.09 9.77
C PRO A 105 6.24 3.41 11.11
N GLU A 106 5.33 3.99 11.89
CA GLU A 106 4.88 3.45 13.19
C GLU A 106 4.28 2.03 13.12
N LEU A 107 3.77 1.60 11.96
CA LEU A 107 3.24 0.25 11.73
C LEU A 107 4.27 -0.73 11.18
N MET A 108 5.46 -0.25 10.78
CA MET A 108 6.59 -1.10 10.41
C MET A 108 7.18 -1.75 11.66
N ASP A 109 7.36 -3.07 11.64
CA ASP A 109 8.04 -3.77 12.72
C ASP A 109 9.55 -3.84 12.46
N GLY A 110 10.34 -3.51 13.49
CA GLY A 110 11.80 -3.49 13.42
C GLY A 110 12.41 -2.45 12.45
N PRO A 111 13.74 -2.50 12.27
CA PRO A 111 14.51 -1.51 11.52
C PRO A 111 14.69 -1.81 10.02
N GLN A 112 14.19 -2.93 9.52
CA GLN A 112 14.54 -3.47 8.20
C GLN A 112 13.29 -3.85 7.38
N ALA A 113 13.27 -3.40 6.13
CA ALA A 113 12.42 -3.93 5.07
C ALA A 113 13.25 -4.79 4.11
N VAL A 114 12.60 -5.56 3.23
CA VAL A 114 13.28 -6.30 2.15
C VAL A 114 12.91 -5.71 0.81
N LEU A 115 13.90 -5.44 -0.04
CA LEU A 115 13.71 -5.06 -1.44
C LEU A 115 13.87 -6.27 -2.35
N LEU A 116 12.96 -6.40 -3.31
CA LEU A 116 13.05 -7.31 -4.45
C LEU A 116 13.58 -6.53 -5.65
N ILE A 117 14.70 -6.97 -6.21
CA ILE A 117 15.43 -6.33 -7.30
C ILE A 117 15.34 -7.21 -8.55
N ASP A 118 15.07 -6.63 -9.73
CA ASP A 118 15.11 -7.39 -10.99
C ASP A 118 16.50 -7.43 -11.64
N GLN A 119 16.62 -8.18 -12.74
CA GLN A 119 17.87 -8.38 -13.47
C GLN A 119 18.46 -7.06 -14.03
N ASP A 120 17.62 -6.05 -14.22
CA ASP A 120 18.00 -4.72 -14.70
C ASP A 120 18.38 -3.76 -13.53
N GLY A 121 18.40 -4.26 -12.28
CA GLY A 121 18.73 -3.49 -11.07
C GLY A 121 17.59 -2.63 -10.52
N ASN A 122 16.35 -2.81 -11.00
CA ASN A 122 15.20 -2.03 -10.56
C ASN A 122 14.49 -2.67 -9.37
N ILE A 123 13.87 -1.84 -8.53
CA ILE A 123 13.03 -2.27 -7.42
C ILE A 123 11.72 -2.87 -8.00
N ALA A 124 11.71 -4.19 -8.15
CA ALA A 124 10.53 -4.96 -8.55
C ALA A 124 9.52 -5.12 -7.41
N GLY A 125 9.95 -4.95 -6.15
CA GLY A 125 9.04 -4.97 -5.01
C GLY A 125 9.68 -4.59 -3.69
N MET A 126 8.84 -4.45 -2.67
CA MET A 126 9.22 -4.19 -1.28
C MET A 126 8.33 -5.01 -0.34
N PHE A 127 8.92 -5.65 0.66
CA PHE A 127 8.23 -6.33 1.76
C PHE A 127 8.51 -5.56 3.04
N VAL A 128 7.47 -5.04 3.69
CA VAL A 128 7.58 -4.30 4.94
C VAL A 128 7.01 -5.17 6.08
N PRO A 129 7.84 -5.60 7.05
CA PRO A 129 7.36 -6.29 8.24
C PRO A 129 6.43 -5.40 9.08
N THR A 130 5.49 -6.04 9.77
CA THR A 130 4.46 -5.44 10.64
C THR A 130 4.16 -6.41 11.79
N ARG A 131 3.53 -5.94 12.87
CA ARG A 131 3.18 -6.76 14.04
C ARG A 131 1.89 -7.59 13.82
N GLY A 132 1.73 -8.16 12.62
CA GLY A 132 0.63 -9.07 12.26
C GLY A 132 -0.73 -8.66 12.80
N VAL A 133 -1.38 -9.58 13.51
CA VAL A 133 -2.73 -9.41 14.09
C VAL A 133 -2.87 -8.23 15.06
N ASP A 134 -1.77 -7.77 15.67
CA ASP A 134 -1.78 -6.64 16.62
C ASP A 134 -1.82 -5.28 15.90
N THR A 135 -1.58 -5.25 14.58
CA THR A 135 -1.56 -4.01 13.77
C THR A 135 -2.39 -4.06 12.48
N GLU A 136 -2.85 -5.24 12.03
CA GLU A 136 -3.51 -5.43 10.73
C GLU A 136 -4.68 -4.46 10.49
N GLN A 137 -5.50 -4.14 11.49
CA GLN A 137 -6.64 -3.25 11.27
C GLN A 137 -6.23 -1.78 10.99
N ARG A 138 -5.11 -1.30 11.56
CA ARG A 138 -4.53 0.02 11.23
C ARG A 138 -3.85 0.00 9.87
N VAL A 139 -3.09 -1.06 9.57
CA VAL A 139 -2.45 -1.26 8.26
C VAL A 139 -3.50 -1.28 7.14
N PHE A 140 -4.61 -1.99 7.33
CA PHE A 140 -5.73 -2.00 6.41
C PHE A 140 -6.36 -0.63 6.19
N GLN A 141 -6.55 0.15 7.27
CA GLN A 141 -7.10 1.50 7.16
C GLN A 141 -6.15 2.44 6.40
N ALA A 142 -4.87 2.46 6.75
CA ALA A 142 -3.87 3.28 6.08
C ALA A 142 -3.74 2.95 4.57
N LEU A 143 -3.76 1.66 4.22
CA LEU A 143 -3.81 1.22 2.82
C LEU A 143 -5.13 1.58 2.14
N SER A 144 -6.27 1.51 2.84
CA SER A 144 -7.57 1.91 2.29
C SER A 144 -7.68 3.42 2.05
N ASP A 145 -7.12 4.24 2.93
CA ASP A 145 -7.09 5.70 2.80
C ASP A 145 -6.18 6.15 1.64
N ARG A 146 -5.15 5.36 1.32
CA ARG A 146 -4.17 5.65 0.26
C ARG A 146 -4.52 5.04 -1.10
N TYR A 147 -5.19 3.88 -1.14
CA TYR A 147 -5.44 3.09 -2.35
C TYR A 147 -6.93 2.77 -2.60
N GLY A 148 -7.84 3.23 -1.74
CA GLY A 148 -9.28 2.96 -1.84
C GLY A 148 -9.65 1.56 -1.36
N LYS A 149 -10.82 1.06 -1.80
CA LYS A 149 -11.28 -0.30 -1.42
C LYS A 149 -10.33 -1.37 -2.00
N PRO A 150 -9.96 -2.42 -1.24
CA PRO A 150 -9.26 -3.57 -1.79
C PRO A 150 -10.05 -4.26 -2.92
N ALA A 151 -9.33 -4.81 -3.89
CA ALA A 151 -9.88 -5.62 -4.97
C ALA A 151 -10.30 -7.02 -4.48
N GLN A 152 -9.65 -7.53 -3.43
CA GLN A 152 -10.02 -8.77 -2.74
C GLN A 152 -9.78 -8.60 -1.23
N GLU A 153 -10.67 -9.12 -0.41
CA GLU A 153 -10.62 -9.05 1.05
C GLU A 153 -11.14 -10.38 1.62
N GLY A 154 -10.60 -10.81 2.76
CA GLY A 154 -10.98 -12.06 3.39
C GLY A 154 -10.43 -12.21 4.80
N LYS A 155 -10.97 -13.16 5.56
CA LYS A 155 -10.47 -13.52 6.89
C LYS A 155 -9.99 -14.97 6.93
N ALA A 156 -8.92 -15.21 7.67
CA ALA A 156 -8.35 -16.53 7.88
C ALA A 156 -8.19 -16.81 9.40
N PRO A 157 -8.70 -17.93 9.94
CA PRO A 157 -8.52 -18.26 11.34
C PRO A 157 -7.07 -18.68 11.60
N LEU A 158 -6.33 -17.86 12.34
CA LEU A 158 -4.94 -18.11 12.74
C LEU A 158 -4.85 -18.48 14.21
N LYS A 159 -3.95 -19.42 14.55
CA LYS A 159 -3.76 -19.92 15.92
C LYS A 159 -2.58 -19.21 16.57
N LEU A 160 -2.86 -18.42 17.61
CA LEU A 160 -1.83 -17.73 18.39
C LEU A 160 -0.99 -18.72 19.21
N LYS A 161 0.23 -18.31 19.56
CA LYS A 161 1.12 -19.01 20.50
C LYS A 161 0.49 -19.28 21.88
N SER A 162 -0.56 -18.54 22.26
CA SER A 162 -1.39 -18.78 23.45
C SER A 162 -2.48 -19.84 23.28
N GLY A 163 -2.54 -20.51 22.12
CA GLY A 163 -3.56 -21.52 21.79
C GLY A 163 -4.91 -20.95 21.29
N LYS A 164 -5.19 -19.66 21.53
CA LYS A 164 -6.38 -18.96 21.03
C LYS A 164 -6.36 -18.83 19.51
N THR A 165 -7.50 -19.07 18.85
CA THR A 165 -7.71 -18.72 17.44
C THR A 165 -8.23 -17.28 17.30
N VAL A 166 -7.77 -16.55 16.29
CA VAL A 166 -8.27 -15.22 15.88
C VAL A 166 -8.48 -15.17 14.37
N ASP A 167 -9.49 -14.45 13.90
CA ASP A 167 -9.72 -14.23 12.47
C ASP A 167 -8.84 -13.07 11.96
N SER A 168 -7.71 -13.39 11.33
CA SER A 168 -6.80 -12.41 10.74
C SER A 168 -7.29 -11.94 9.36
N LEU A 169 -7.21 -10.63 9.13
CA LEU A 169 -7.56 -9.95 7.89
C LEU A 169 -6.47 -10.13 6.83
N ARG A 170 -6.90 -10.50 5.62
CA ARG A 170 -6.08 -10.57 4.41
C ARG A 170 -6.73 -9.74 3.32
N ALA A 171 -5.98 -8.79 2.76
CA ALA A 171 -6.49 -7.87 1.76
C ALA A 171 -5.49 -7.66 0.62
N ARG A 172 -6.01 -7.41 -0.57
CA ARG A 172 -5.24 -7.18 -1.80
C ARG A 172 -5.79 -5.99 -2.57
N TRP A 173 -4.94 -5.03 -2.90
CA TRP A 173 -5.23 -3.93 -3.82
C TRP A 173 -4.57 -4.18 -5.17
N ALA A 174 -5.24 -3.75 -6.24
CA ALA A 174 -4.73 -3.75 -7.60
C ALA A 174 -4.65 -2.30 -8.10
N GLY A 175 -3.54 -1.63 -7.79
CA GLY A 175 -3.19 -0.35 -8.40
C GLY A 175 -2.69 -0.52 -9.83
N HIS A 176 -2.65 0.57 -10.61
CA HIS A 176 -2.37 0.57 -12.05
C HIS A 176 -1.14 -0.26 -12.49
N GLN A 177 -0.07 -0.28 -11.69
CA GLN A 177 1.08 -1.18 -11.88
C GLN A 177 1.57 -1.83 -10.58
N THR A 178 0.81 -1.72 -9.49
CA THR A 178 1.24 -2.17 -8.16
C THR A 178 0.18 -3.07 -7.55
N ILE A 179 0.57 -4.33 -7.33
CA ILE A 179 -0.15 -5.24 -6.47
C ILE A 179 0.27 -4.92 -5.03
N ILE A 180 -0.69 -4.79 -4.14
CA ILE A 180 -0.43 -4.64 -2.70
C ILE A 180 -1.12 -5.80 -1.99
N THR A 181 -0.38 -6.56 -1.18
CA THR A 181 -0.93 -7.66 -0.37
C THR A 181 -0.64 -7.38 1.10
N MET A 182 -1.59 -7.64 2.00
CA MET A 182 -1.34 -7.66 3.44
C MET A 182 -1.85 -8.95 4.09
N TYR A 183 -1.10 -9.48 5.06
CA TYR A 183 -1.47 -10.65 5.86
C TYR A 183 -0.62 -10.76 7.14
N ALA A 184 -1.17 -11.38 8.18
CA ALA A 184 -0.37 -12.01 9.24
C ALA A 184 0.14 -13.39 8.80
N ILE A 185 1.33 -13.77 9.25
CA ILE A 185 2.00 -15.05 8.95
C ILE A 185 1.27 -16.19 9.70
N PRO A 186 0.87 -17.29 9.04
CA PRO A 186 0.08 -18.33 9.69
C PRO A 186 0.78 -19.00 10.88
N GLU A 187 2.08 -19.22 10.77
CA GLU A 187 2.94 -19.92 11.74
C GLU A 187 3.30 -19.02 12.93
N GLU A 188 3.37 -17.70 12.71
CA GLU A 188 3.63 -16.68 13.71
C GLU A 188 2.70 -15.47 13.52
N PRO A 189 1.44 -15.52 13.99
CA PRO A 189 0.45 -14.47 13.66
C PRO A 189 0.75 -13.09 14.28
N GLN A 190 1.65 -13.00 15.26
CA GLN A 190 2.20 -11.73 15.73
C GLN A 190 3.12 -11.04 14.71
N ASN A 191 3.56 -11.77 13.69
CA ASN A 191 4.37 -11.26 12.58
C ASN A 191 3.45 -11.13 11.35
N GLY A 192 3.65 -10.11 10.53
CA GLY A 192 2.90 -9.90 9.30
C GLY A 192 3.67 -9.08 8.29
N THR A 193 3.19 -9.06 7.05
CA THR A 193 3.88 -8.41 5.94
C THR A 193 2.90 -7.57 5.13
N VAL A 194 3.35 -6.38 4.71
CA VAL A 194 2.78 -5.68 3.55
C VAL A 194 3.73 -5.84 2.37
N GLU A 195 3.25 -6.46 1.31
CA GLU A 195 3.95 -6.65 0.05
C GLU A 195 3.53 -5.55 -0.93
N PHE A 196 4.49 -4.85 -1.51
CA PHE A 196 4.29 -3.92 -2.62
C PHE A 196 5.02 -4.46 -3.85
N LEU A 197 4.30 -5.00 -4.82
CA LEU A 197 4.88 -5.72 -5.96
C LEU A 197 4.58 -4.99 -7.28
N TRP A 198 5.62 -4.69 -8.06
CA TRP A 198 5.49 -4.08 -9.38
C TRP A 198 5.02 -5.13 -10.39
N ALA A 199 3.74 -5.08 -10.74
CA ALA A 199 3.07 -6.11 -11.55
C ALA A 199 3.78 -6.46 -12.88
N PRO A 200 4.43 -5.52 -13.61
CA PRO A 200 5.16 -5.83 -14.84
C PRO A 200 6.39 -6.75 -14.70
N ARG A 201 7.01 -6.87 -13.50
CA ARG A 201 8.25 -7.64 -13.31
C ARG A 201 8.28 -8.53 -12.07
N ALA A 202 7.62 -8.17 -10.97
CA ALA A 202 7.72 -8.88 -9.69
C ALA A 202 7.46 -10.38 -9.78
N GLY A 203 6.43 -10.79 -10.53
CA GLY A 203 6.11 -12.21 -10.74
C GLY A 203 7.25 -12.99 -11.41
N ALA A 204 7.94 -12.39 -12.37
CA ALA A 204 9.07 -13.02 -13.04
C ALA A 204 10.29 -13.19 -12.10
N VAL A 205 10.58 -12.20 -11.25
CA VAL A 205 11.68 -12.31 -10.27
C VAL A 205 11.37 -13.39 -9.23
N MET A 206 10.14 -13.42 -8.69
CA MET A 206 9.71 -14.43 -7.71
C MET A 206 9.65 -15.85 -8.31
N ASP A 207 9.30 -15.99 -9.59
CA ASP A 207 9.35 -17.28 -10.28
C ASP A 207 10.78 -17.77 -10.53
N GLN A 208 11.71 -16.86 -10.86
CA GLN A 208 13.13 -17.21 -11.00
C GLN A 208 13.74 -17.62 -9.66
N MET A 209 13.44 -16.88 -8.57
CA MET A 209 13.88 -17.27 -7.22
C MET A 209 13.34 -18.65 -6.83
N ARG A 210 12.08 -18.96 -7.13
CA ARG A 210 11.53 -20.31 -6.91
C ARG A 210 12.31 -21.38 -7.69
N ALA A 211 12.55 -21.15 -8.99
CA ALA A 211 13.23 -22.11 -9.85
C ALA A 211 14.71 -22.35 -9.46
N GLU A 212 15.31 -21.49 -8.64
CA GLU A 212 16.66 -21.67 -8.10
C GLU A 212 16.68 -22.39 -6.74
N VAL A 213 15.61 -22.27 -5.95
CA VAL A 213 15.42 -23.05 -4.71
C VAL A 213 14.93 -24.47 -5.00
N ASP A 214 14.00 -24.64 -5.93
CA ASP A 214 13.56 -25.92 -6.49
C ASP A 214 13.14 -25.75 -7.96
N PRO A 215 13.96 -26.22 -8.93
CA PRO A 215 13.65 -26.20 -10.36
C PRO A 215 12.37 -26.95 -10.75
N ASN A 216 11.86 -27.84 -9.89
CA ASN A 216 10.67 -28.67 -10.15
C ASN A 216 9.41 -28.13 -9.46
N ALA A 217 9.53 -27.09 -8.64
CA ALA A 217 8.42 -26.56 -7.86
C ALA A 217 7.29 -26.06 -8.79
N PRO A 218 6.04 -26.54 -8.62
CA PRO A 218 4.92 -26.09 -9.43
C PRO A 218 4.78 -24.57 -9.40
N LYS A 219 4.75 -23.94 -10.58
CA LYS A 219 4.44 -22.52 -10.69
C LYS A 219 3.04 -22.27 -10.10
N PRO A 220 2.88 -21.36 -9.12
CA PRO A 220 1.57 -21.06 -8.56
C PRO A 220 0.58 -20.62 -9.64
N ALA A 221 -0.69 -20.98 -9.47
CA ALA A 221 -1.76 -20.27 -10.15
C ALA A 221 -1.63 -18.76 -9.82
N ALA A 222 -1.98 -17.89 -10.77
CA ALA A 222 -1.69 -16.45 -10.71
C ALA A 222 -2.60 -15.66 -9.73
N ALA A 223 -2.72 -16.15 -8.49
CA ALA A 223 -3.61 -15.66 -7.44
C ALA A 223 -3.08 -16.03 -6.03
N SER A 224 -1.81 -15.71 -5.71
CA SER A 224 -1.34 -15.81 -4.32
C SER A 224 -2.01 -14.72 -3.47
N GLY A 225 -3.02 -15.13 -2.68
CA GLY A 225 -3.90 -14.25 -1.89
C GLY A 225 -4.85 -13.42 -2.77
N VAL A 226 -6.17 -13.54 -2.68
CA VAL A 226 -7.00 -13.97 -1.53
C VAL A 226 -7.87 -15.20 -1.85
N ALA A 227 -7.97 -16.10 -0.86
CA ALA A 227 -9.10 -17.02 -0.73
C ALA A 227 -9.58 -16.98 0.73
N ALA A 228 -10.85 -16.65 0.94
CA ALA A 228 -11.50 -16.75 2.25
C ALA A 228 -12.95 -17.23 2.04
N SER A 229 -13.33 -18.24 2.83
CA SER A 229 -14.70 -18.64 3.15
C SER A 229 -15.66 -18.92 1.98
N SER A 230 -15.76 -20.19 1.60
CA SER A 230 -17.08 -20.81 1.33
C SER A 230 -17.51 -21.58 2.59
N PRO A 231 -18.63 -21.23 3.25
CA PRO A 231 -19.07 -21.90 4.47
C PRO A 231 -19.89 -23.16 4.21
N THR A 232 -19.91 -24.05 5.20
CA THR A 232 -20.93 -25.07 5.47
C THR A 232 -21.34 -26.00 4.31
N ALA A 233 -20.64 -27.13 4.20
CA ALA A 233 -21.22 -28.34 3.62
C ALA A 233 -22.44 -28.78 4.47
N THR A 234 -23.63 -28.37 4.05
CA THR A 234 -24.88 -28.61 4.80
C THR A 234 -25.31 -30.06 4.63
N ALA A 235 -24.78 -30.94 5.48
CA ALA A 235 -25.16 -32.35 5.55
C ALA A 235 -26.62 -32.47 6.02
N LYS A 236 -27.54 -32.45 5.05
CA LYS A 236 -28.98 -32.62 5.24
C LYS A 236 -29.25 -33.95 5.96
N PRO A 237 -30.05 -33.97 7.05
CA PRO A 237 -30.31 -35.21 7.78
C PRO A 237 -31.08 -36.20 6.91
N SER A 238 -30.63 -37.47 6.90
CA SER A 238 -31.33 -38.56 6.20
C SER A 238 -32.69 -38.83 6.84
N PRO A 239 -33.81 -38.71 6.10
CA PRO A 239 -35.13 -39.03 6.63
C PRO A 239 -35.40 -40.54 6.58
N GLY A 240 -36.21 -41.04 7.52
CA GLY A 240 -36.95 -42.29 7.35
C GLY A 240 -36.21 -43.58 7.72
N LYS A 241 -36.10 -43.87 9.03
CA LYS A 241 -36.20 -45.24 9.51
C LYS A 241 -37.60 -45.43 10.10
N SER A 242 -38.46 -46.16 9.39
CA SER A 242 -39.87 -46.33 9.75
C SER A 242 -40.05 -47.17 11.01
N THR A 243 -40.97 -46.73 11.86
CA THR A 243 -41.57 -47.42 13.01
C THR A 243 -43.05 -46.95 13.09
N PRO A 244 -43.97 -47.66 13.77
CA PRO A 244 -43.75 -48.69 14.78
C PRO A 244 -44.56 -50.01 14.63
N LYS A 245 -44.22 -50.97 15.50
CA LYS A 245 -45.08 -51.98 16.16
C LYS A 245 -46.37 -52.47 15.45
N GLN A 246 -46.45 -53.79 15.31
CA GLN A 246 -47.12 -54.59 16.35
C GLN A 246 -46.11 -55.56 16.97
#